data_AF-A0AAD9I344-F1
#
_entry.id   AF-A0AAD9I344-F1
#
_cell.length_a   1.000
_cell.length_b   1.000
_cell.length_c   1.000
_cell.angle_alpha   90.00
_cell.angle_beta   90.00
_cell.angle_gamma   90.00
#
_symmetry.space_group_name_H-M   'P 1'
#
loop_
_entity.id
_entity.type
_entity.pdbx_description
1 polymer ?
#
loop_
_entity_poly.entity_id
_entity_poly.type
_entity_poly.pdbx_seq_one_letter_code
_entity_poly.pdbx_strand_id
1 'polypeptide(L)'
;MDQARFSSILDEARIYSLPPSAFYIPDFITRTEEQMLLEKIAAAPKPRWRQLSHRRLQTWPSDLVNDAVVDAPLPSWLEEPVVPRLLSIAPSDSEPNLFASSPHGRPNHVLVNEYEAGSGISPHKDGDAYYAAVATNTTGTAKPARHYE
;
A
#
# COMPACT_ATOMS: atom_id res chain seq x y z
N MET A 1 15.25 -36.90 5.89
CA MET A 1 13.90 -36.46 6.28
C MET A 1 13.61 -35.22 5.46
N ASP A 2 12.75 -35.37 4.48
CA ASP A 2 12.35 -34.29 3.59
C ASP A 2 11.38 -33.40 4.37
N GLN A 3 11.85 -32.25 4.86
CA GLN A 3 10.93 -31.25 5.38
C GLN A 3 10.20 -30.69 4.17
N ALA A 4 8.93 -31.08 4.02
CA ALA A 4 8.04 -30.44 3.06
C ALA A 4 8.09 -28.92 3.33
N ARG A 5 8.74 -28.17 2.44
CA ARG A 5 8.68 -26.71 2.46
C ARG A 5 7.25 -26.35 2.10
N PHE A 6 6.46 -25.96 3.09
CA PHE A 6 5.21 -25.27 2.81
C PHE A 6 5.57 -23.95 2.11
N SER A 7 5.05 -23.77 0.90
CA SER A 7 5.22 -22.53 0.14
C SER A 7 4.54 -21.40 0.91
N SER A 8 5.25 -20.32 1.20
CA SER A 8 4.64 -19.13 1.78
C SER A 8 3.80 -18.41 0.72
N ILE A 9 2.85 -17.56 1.15
CA ILE A 9 2.12 -16.68 0.22
C ILE A 9 3.08 -15.77 -0.57
N LEU A 10 4.24 -15.42 0.01
CA LEU A 10 5.25 -14.60 -0.65
C LEU A 10 6.02 -15.37 -1.73
N ASP A 11 6.20 -16.68 -1.57
CA ASP A 11 6.79 -17.53 -2.62
C ASP A 11 5.87 -17.58 -3.85
N GLU A 12 4.56 -17.67 -3.64
CA GLU A 12 3.55 -17.67 -4.71
C GLU A 12 3.37 -16.28 -5.33
N ALA A 13 3.52 -15.22 -4.53
CA ALA A 13 3.37 -13.83 -4.97
C ALA A 13 4.61 -13.29 -5.71
N ARG A 14 5.70 -14.06 -5.82
CA ARG A 14 6.96 -13.60 -6.37
C ARG A 14 6.88 -13.36 -7.89
N ILE A 15 7.33 -12.20 -8.34
CA ILE A 15 7.51 -11.90 -9.76
C ILE A 15 8.99 -12.00 -10.11
N TYR A 16 9.38 -13.05 -10.81
CA TYR A 16 10.80 -13.35 -11.11
C TYR A 16 11.52 -12.31 -11.98
N SER A 17 10.78 -11.50 -12.75
CA SER A 17 11.34 -10.41 -13.55
C SER A 17 11.56 -9.12 -12.76
N LEU A 18 11.14 -9.05 -11.50
CA LEU A 18 11.31 -7.92 -10.60
C LEU A 18 12.35 -8.23 -9.50
N PRO A 19 12.85 -7.22 -8.76
CA PRO A 19 13.73 -7.46 -7.63
C PRO A 19 13.13 -8.47 -6.63
N PRO A 20 13.95 -9.28 -5.93
CA PRO A 20 13.46 -10.30 -4.99
C PRO A 20 12.59 -9.77 -3.83
N SER A 21 12.61 -8.46 -3.60
CA SER A 21 11.80 -7.76 -2.59
C SER A 21 10.43 -7.30 -3.11
N ALA A 22 10.08 -7.61 -4.37
CA ALA A 22 8.81 -7.23 -4.98
C ALA A 22 7.87 -8.44 -5.11
N PHE A 23 6.64 -8.26 -4.62
CA PHE A 23 5.60 -9.29 -4.58
C PHE A 23 4.28 -8.72 -5.12
N TYR A 24 3.48 -9.58 -5.74
CA TYR A 24 2.13 -9.26 -6.21
C TYR A 24 1.13 -10.28 -5.70
N ILE A 25 0.19 -9.82 -4.88
CA ILE A 25 -0.88 -10.64 -4.33
C ILE A 25 -2.20 -10.21 -5.00
N PRO A 26 -2.77 -11.00 -5.92
CA PRO A 26 -4.05 -10.68 -6.53
C PRO A 26 -5.18 -10.81 -5.51
N ASP A 27 -6.29 -10.11 -5.76
CA ASP A 27 -7.51 -10.19 -4.95
C ASP A 27 -7.27 -10.00 -3.44
N PHE A 28 -6.26 -9.18 -3.09
CA PHE A 28 -5.84 -8.96 -1.71
C PHE A 28 -6.96 -8.39 -0.83
N ILE A 29 -7.87 -7.62 -1.42
CA ILE A 29 -9.15 -7.22 -0.82
C ILE A 29 -10.32 -7.79 -1.61
N THR A 30 -11.41 -8.10 -0.92
CA THR A 30 -12.65 -8.55 -1.56
C THR A 30 -13.34 -7.38 -2.26
N ARG A 31 -14.25 -7.68 -3.19
CA ARG A 31 -15.07 -6.68 -3.88
C ARG A 31 -15.89 -5.80 -2.92
N THR A 32 -16.39 -6.38 -1.83
CA THR A 32 -17.16 -5.64 -0.82
C THR A 32 -16.25 -4.67 -0.04
N GLU A 33 -15.05 -5.11 0.32
CA GLU A 33 -14.04 -4.28 0.98
C GLU A 33 -13.58 -3.15 0.05
N GLU A 34 -13.36 -3.43 -1.23
CA GLU A 34 -13.04 -2.44 -2.25
C GLU A 34 -14.14 -1.37 -2.37
N GLN A 35 -15.40 -1.80 -2.49
CA GLN A 35 -16.52 -0.87 -2.58
C GLN A 35 -16.61 0.03 -1.33
N MET A 36 -16.45 -0.55 -0.14
CA MET A 36 -16.43 0.21 1.11
C MET A 36 -15.29 1.24 1.14
N LEU A 37 -14.08 0.87 0.73
CA LEU A 37 -12.95 1.79 0.63
C LEU A 37 -13.24 2.93 -0.36
N LEU A 38 -13.75 2.61 -1.55
CA LEU A 38 -14.09 3.61 -2.57
C LEU A 38 -15.15 4.60 -2.08
N GLU A 39 -16.19 4.13 -1.39
CA GLU A 39 -17.23 4.97 -0.79
C GLU A 39 -16.63 5.93 0.27
N LYS A 40 -15.73 5.44 1.13
CA LYS A 40 -15.07 6.27 2.15
C LYS A 40 -14.11 7.30 1.54
N ILE A 41 -13.35 6.90 0.53
CA ILE A 41 -12.45 7.79 -0.22
C ILE A 41 -13.26 8.91 -0.90
N ALA A 42 -14.38 8.57 -1.55
CA ALA A 42 -15.25 9.54 -2.21
C ALA A 42 -15.95 10.48 -1.22
N ALA A 43 -16.29 9.99 -0.02
CA ALA A 43 -16.91 10.77 1.04
C ALA A 43 -15.94 11.70 1.80
N ALA A 44 -14.62 11.62 1.52
CA ALA A 44 -13.65 12.49 2.16
C ALA A 44 -13.96 13.97 1.88
N PRO A 45 -13.85 14.87 2.88
CA PRO A 45 -14.10 16.30 2.69
C PRO A 45 -13.23 16.88 1.57
N LYS A 46 -13.75 17.83 0.78
CA LYS A 46 -13.00 18.48 -0.32
C LYS A 46 -11.60 18.98 0.09
N PRO A 47 -11.38 19.60 1.27
CA PRO A 47 -10.05 20.03 1.69
C PRO A 47 -9.03 18.90 1.91
N ARG A 48 -9.48 17.65 2.02
CA ARG A 48 -8.60 16.48 2.12
C ARG A 48 -7.94 16.14 0.79
N TRP A 49 -8.52 16.60 -0.32
CA TRP A 49 -7.96 16.40 -1.65
C TRP A 49 -7.04 17.55 -2.02
N ARG A 50 -5.78 17.21 -2.29
CA ARG A 50 -4.82 18.10 -2.95
C ARG A 50 -4.79 17.77 -4.44
N GLN A 51 -5.11 18.76 -5.27
CA GLN A 51 -4.96 18.65 -6.71
C GLN A 51 -3.47 18.76 -7.10
N LEU A 52 -2.98 17.79 -7.86
CA LEU A 52 -1.66 17.79 -8.50
C LEU A 52 -1.86 17.81 -10.03
N SER A 53 -0.76 17.90 -10.81
CA SER A 53 -0.82 18.15 -12.26
C SER A 53 -1.71 17.18 -13.05
N HIS A 54 -1.72 15.89 -12.69
CA HIS A 54 -2.46 14.84 -13.43
C HIS A 54 -3.20 13.85 -12.50
N ARG A 55 -3.25 14.16 -11.21
CA ARG A 55 -3.82 13.30 -10.17
C ARG A 55 -4.27 14.15 -9.00
N ARG A 56 -5.08 13.58 -8.12
CA ARG A 56 -5.33 14.15 -6.80
C ARG A 56 -4.88 13.19 -5.70
N LEU A 57 -4.51 13.76 -4.56
CA LEU A 57 -3.92 13.05 -3.44
C LEU A 57 -4.71 13.33 -2.15
N GLN A 58 -4.95 12.30 -1.36
CA GLN A 58 -5.24 12.43 0.08
C GLN A 58 -4.05 11.90 0.88
N THR A 59 -3.76 12.56 2.00
CA THR A 59 -2.74 12.14 2.97
C THR A 59 -3.40 11.78 4.29
N TRP A 60 -3.14 10.58 4.82
CA TRP A 60 -3.70 10.10 6.08
C TRP A 60 -2.60 9.56 7.00
N PRO A 61 -2.66 9.84 8.31
CA PRO A 61 -3.68 10.65 9.00
C PRO A 61 -3.51 12.16 8.80
N SER A 62 -2.31 12.60 8.41
CA SER A 62 -1.98 14.01 8.16
C SER A 62 -0.81 14.15 7.19
N ASP A 63 -0.56 15.37 6.72
CA ASP A 63 0.64 15.69 5.95
C ASP A 63 1.92 15.49 6.79
N LEU A 64 3.03 15.26 6.10
CA LEU A 64 4.34 15.21 6.75
C LEU A 64 4.67 16.59 7.35
N VAL A 65 5.29 16.59 8.52
CA VAL A 65 5.78 17.79 9.19
C VAL A 65 7.30 17.69 9.27
N ASN A 66 8.01 18.62 8.65
CA ASN A 66 9.48 18.59 8.52
C ASN A 66 10.00 17.24 7.99
N ASP A 67 9.38 16.73 6.92
CA ASP A 67 9.70 15.43 6.31
C ASP A 67 9.61 14.23 7.26
N ALA A 68 8.76 14.31 8.27
CA ALA A 68 8.48 13.22 9.19
C ALA A 68 6.97 12.91 9.28
N VAL A 69 6.65 11.63 9.45
CA VAL A 69 5.29 11.18 9.76
C VAL A 69 4.95 11.60 11.20
N VAL A 70 3.87 12.35 11.36
CA VAL A 70 3.33 12.66 12.68
C VAL A 70 2.60 11.43 13.21
N ASP A 71 2.94 11.01 14.42
CA ASP A 71 2.27 9.89 15.08
C ASP A 71 0.81 10.24 15.38
N ALA A 72 -0.10 9.58 14.67
CA ALA A 72 -1.53 9.71 14.81
C ALA A 72 -2.20 8.44 14.28
N PRO A 73 -3.38 8.06 14.82
CA PRO A 73 -4.07 6.86 14.37
C PRO A 73 -4.60 7.03 12.95
N LEU A 74 -4.50 5.98 12.14
CA LEU A 74 -5.21 5.90 10.87
C LEU A 74 -6.74 5.85 11.13
N PRO A 75 -7.55 6.41 10.22
CA PRO A 75 -8.98 6.14 10.22
C PRO A 75 -9.25 4.63 10.16
N SER A 76 -10.25 4.15 10.90
CA SER A 76 -10.55 2.71 11.00
C SER A 76 -10.83 2.04 9.65
N TRP A 77 -11.36 2.78 8.67
CA TRP A 77 -11.62 2.26 7.32
C TRP A 77 -10.35 2.12 6.45
N LEU A 78 -9.23 2.73 6.85
CA LEU A 78 -7.91 2.51 6.26
C LEU A 78 -7.10 1.45 7.03
N GLU A 79 -7.38 1.31 8.32
CA GLU A 79 -6.77 0.26 9.15
C GLU A 79 -7.37 -1.11 8.82
N GLU A 80 -8.69 -1.24 8.87
CA GLU A 80 -9.40 -2.49 8.62
C GLU A 80 -9.94 -2.56 7.19
N PRO A 81 -9.75 -3.68 6.46
CA PRO A 81 -9.06 -4.92 6.86
C PRO A 81 -7.58 -4.97 6.43
N VAL A 82 -7.08 -3.91 5.81
CA VAL A 82 -5.83 -3.92 5.05
C VAL A 82 -4.61 -4.12 5.96
N VAL A 83 -4.51 -3.38 7.07
CA VAL A 83 -3.31 -3.40 7.91
C VAL A 83 -3.14 -4.75 8.62
N PRO A 84 -4.15 -5.33 9.30
CA PRO A 84 -3.99 -6.66 9.90
C PRO A 84 -3.64 -7.73 8.86
N ARG A 85 -4.21 -7.65 7.66
CA ARG A 85 -3.92 -8.61 6.57
C ARG A 85 -2.47 -8.48 6.09
N LEU A 86 -1.95 -7.27 5.95
CA LEU A 86 -0.51 -7.05 5.64
C LEU A 86 0.39 -7.59 6.75
N LEU A 87 0.04 -7.37 8.02
CA LEU A 87 0.81 -7.85 9.17
C LEU A 87 0.75 -9.37 9.35
N SER A 88 -0.25 -10.04 8.77
CA SER A 88 -0.36 -11.50 8.75
C SER A 88 0.54 -12.17 7.70
N ILE A 89 1.12 -11.41 6.77
CA ILE A 89 2.00 -11.94 5.73
C ILE A 89 3.44 -11.97 6.24
N ALA A 90 4.00 -13.17 6.34
CA ALA A 90 5.39 -13.42 6.70
C ALA A 90 6.10 -14.25 5.61
N PRO A 91 7.42 -14.08 5.42
CA PRO A 91 8.21 -14.92 4.51
C PRO A 91 8.24 -16.40 4.90
N SER A 92 8.15 -16.70 6.20
CA SER A 92 8.06 -18.06 6.73
C SER A 92 7.55 -18.04 8.18
N ASP A 93 7.23 -19.21 8.73
CA ASP A 93 6.77 -19.34 10.13
C ASP A 93 7.78 -18.83 11.17
N SER A 94 9.07 -18.75 10.82
CA SER A 94 10.15 -18.29 11.69
C SER A 94 10.59 -16.85 11.45
N GLU A 95 10.06 -16.20 10.41
CA GLU A 95 10.41 -14.83 10.04
C GLU A 95 9.25 -13.88 10.35
N PRO A 96 9.52 -12.65 10.81
CA PRO A 96 8.46 -11.69 11.08
C PRO A 96 7.87 -11.13 9.78
N ASN A 97 6.74 -10.44 9.89
CA ASN A 97 6.14 -9.73 8.74
C ASN A 97 7.05 -8.61 8.21
N LEU A 98 6.79 -8.17 6.97
CA LEU A 98 7.60 -7.19 6.25
C LEU A 98 7.73 -5.81 6.94
N PHE A 99 6.81 -5.46 7.84
CA PHE A 99 6.81 -4.19 8.55
C PHE A 99 7.42 -4.26 9.94
N ALA A 100 7.76 -5.45 10.44
CA ALA A 100 8.20 -5.65 11.83
C ALA A 100 9.47 -4.89 12.19
N SER A 101 10.34 -4.62 11.21
CA SER A 101 11.57 -3.85 11.40
C SER A 101 11.39 -2.33 11.20
N SER A 102 10.19 -1.88 10.84
CA SER A 102 9.87 -0.44 10.80
C SER A 102 9.74 0.12 12.22
N PRO A 103 9.97 1.43 12.44
CA PRO A 103 9.88 2.03 13.78
C PRO A 103 8.55 1.79 14.51
N HIS A 104 7.46 1.65 13.77
CA HIS A 104 6.12 1.40 14.33
C HIS A 104 5.67 -0.05 14.23
N GLY A 105 6.46 -0.93 13.60
CA GLY A 105 6.11 -2.33 13.37
C GLY A 105 4.92 -2.55 12.43
N ARG A 106 4.42 -1.50 11.77
CA ARG A 106 3.22 -1.52 10.94
C ARG A 106 3.12 -0.33 9.99
N PRO A 107 2.31 -0.43 8.91
CA PRO A 107 1.87 0.75 8.16
C PRO A 107 1.16 1.75 9.07
N ASN A 108 1.56 3.02 9.00
CA ASN A 108 1.03 4.12 9.81
C ASN A 108 0.71 5.38 9.00
N HIS A 109 1.01 5.40 7.70
CA HIS A 109 0.76 6.52 6.79
C HIS A 109 0.21 5.99 5.47
N VAL A 110 -0.83 6.64 4.95
CA VAL A 110 -1.51 6.22 3.72
C VAL A 110 -1.66 7.40 2.77
N LEU A 111 -1.23 7.18 1.53
CA LEU A 111 -1.45 8.07 0.41
C LEU A 111 -2.55 7.49 -0.49
N VAL A 112 -3.67 8.20 -0.64
CA VAL A 112 -4.70 7.84 -1.62
C VAL A 112 -4.46 8.66 -2.88
N ASN A 113 -4.00 8.01 -3.94
CA ASN A 113 -3.82 8.64 -5.24
C ASN A 113 -4.99 8.29 -6.16
N GLU A 114 -5.61 9.29 -6.77
CA GLU A 114 -6.60 9.08 -7.84
C GLU A 114 -6.10 9.65 -9.16
N TYR A 115 -6.17 8.83 -10.20
CA TYR A 115 -5.73 9.14 -11.55
C TYR A 115 -6.91 9.13 -12.52
N GLU A 116 -6.95 10.11 -13.41
CA GLU A 116 -7.83 10.06 -14.58
C GLU A 116 -7.32 9.05 -15.61
N ALA A 117 -8.21 8.61 -16.51
CA ALA A 117 -7.85 7.69 -17.57
C ALA A 117 -6.74 8.26 -18.47
N GLY A 118 -5.63 7.53 -18.58
CA GLY A 118 -4.47 7.95 -19.38
C GLY A 118 -3.43 8.76 -18.59
N SER A 119 -3.73 9.13 -17.35
CA SER A 119 -2.77 9.75 -16.44
C SER A 119 -1.90 8.69 -15.74
N GLY A 120 -0.76 9.13 -15.22
CA GLY A 120 0.14 8.31 -14.44
C GLY A 120 1.04 9.17 -13.55
N ILE A 121 2.02 8.53 -12.92
CA ILE A 121 3.06 9.19 -12.15
C ILE A 121 4.42 8.93 -12.80
N SER A 122 5.25 9.97 -12.87
CA SER A 122 6.62 9.82 -13.37
C SER A 122 7.43 8.89 -12.46
N PRO A 123 8.47 8.22 -12.99
CA PRO A 123 9.40 7.44 -12.16
C PRO A 123 9.95 8.27 -11.00
N HIS A 124 9.90 7.74 -9.79
CA HIS A 124 10.37 8.37 -8.57
C HIS A 124 10.69 7.31 -7.49
N LYS A 125 11.27 7.77 -6.38
CA LYS A 125 11.41 6.99 -5.14
C LYS A 125 10.52 7.63 -4.08
N ASP A 126 10.07 6.83 -3.12
CA ASP A 126 9.44 7.36 -1.91
C ASP A 126 10.46 8.22 -1.14
N GLY A 127 9.97 9.25 -0.45
CA GLY A 127 10.82 10.19 0.28
C GLY A 127 11.44 9.57 1.53
N ASP A 128 12.53 10.19 2.02
CA ASP A 128 13.31 9.71 3.18
C ASP A 128 12.52 9.65 4.50
N ALA A 129 11.33 10.23 4.53
CA ALA A 129 10.36 10.13 5.63
C ALA A 129 9.86 8.69 5.88
N TYR A 130 9.92 7.83 4.86
CA TYR A 130 9.34 6.50 4.90
C TYR A 130 10.38 5.42 5.14
N TYR A 131 9.99 4.41 5.92
CA TYR A 131 10.76 3.17 6.04
C TYR A 131 10.79 2.45 4.68
N ALA A 132 11.84 1.64 4.45
CA ALA A 132 12.05 0.91 3.20
C ALA A 132 11.11 -0.31 3.01
N ALA A 133 9.83 -0.17 3.34
CA ALA A 133 8.77 -1.13 3.06
C ALA A 133 7.49 -0.37 2.68
N VAL A 134 6.91 -0.72 1.53
CA VAL A 134 5.70 -0.10 0.99
C VAL A 134 4.76 -1.17 0.47
N ALA A 135 3.46 -0.96 0.67
CA ALA A 135 2.40 -1.78 0.08
C ALA A 135 1.45 -0.88 -0.71
N THR A 136 1.11 -1.28 -1.94
CA THR A 136 0.15 -0.56 -2.79
C THR A 136 -1.06 -1.45 -3.03
N ASN A 137 -2.24 -0.96 -2.62
CA ASN A 137 -3.52 -1.56 -2.96
C ASN A 137 -4.15 -0.76 -4.10
N THR A 138 -4.48 -1.41 -5.20
CA THR A 138 -5.09 -0.77 -6.37
C THR A 138 -6.58 -1.07 -6.39
N THR A 139 -7.41 -0.03 -6.49
CA THR A 139 -8.87 -0.14 -6.54
C THR A 139 -9.43 0.56 -7.78
N GLY A 140 -10.66 0.18 -8.16
CA GLY A 140 -11.36 0.75 -9.30
C GLY A 140 -11.02 0.07 -10.64
N THR A 141 -11.41 0.70 -11.74
CA THR A 141 -11.18 0.10 -13.07
C THR A 141 -9.71 0.23 -13.45
N ALA A 142 -8.95 -0.85 -13.28
CA ALA A 142 -7.56 -0.93 -13.67
C ALA A 142 -7.36 -0.54 -15.14
N LYS A 143 -6.65 0.57 -15.40
CA LYS A 143 -5.68 0.58 -16.49
C LYS A 143 -4.31 0.64 -15.84
N PRO A 144 -3.44 -0.37 -16.03
CA PRO A 144 -2.12 -0.35 -15.41
C PRO A 144 -1.39 0.94 -15.78
N ALA A 145 -0.80 1.58 -14.78
CA ALA A 145 0.12 2.69 -15.00
C ALA A 145 1.21 2.19 -15.95
N ARG A 146 1.30 2.77 -17.15
CA ARG A 146 2.33 2.40 -18.11
C ARG A 146 3.68 2.76 -17.51
N HIS A 147 4.55 1.76 -17.35
CA HIS A 147 5.98 2.00 -17.22
C HIS A 147 6.43 2.65 -18.53
N TYR A 148 6.98 3.86 -18.45
CA TYR A 148 7.76 4.43 -19.55
C TYR A 148 9.23 4.16 -19.22
N GLU A 149 9.93 3.52 -20.14
CA GLU A 149 11.40 3.37 -20.14
C GLU A 149 12.10 4.72 -20.34
#